data_AF-A0A2M4CJ02-F1
#
_entry.id   AF-A0A2M4CJ02-F1
#
_cell.length_a   1.000
_cell.length_b   1.000
_cell.length_c   1.000
_cell.angle_alpha   90.00
_cell.angle_beta   90.00
_cell.angle_gamma   90.00
#
_symmetry.space_group_name_H-M   'P 1'
#
loop_
_entity.id
_entity.type
_entity.pdbx_description
1 polymer ?
#
loop_
_entity_poly.entity_id
_entity_poly.type
_entity_poly.pdbx_seq_one_letter_code
_entity_poly.pdbx_strand_id
1 'polypeptide(L)'
;KKGNMIKLSLKRFATVLFFQMLFLGVDLGINSFSYLARGHQVGVIFLFIAQDVCLMLSFTAFIFSLYSTYLYQAGMANLLFEKFRIPLIISITYFFLSITLHLWQVLGHSDAPYQFQWPKALTALFIIHRLFSPIYYYLYKKSALKMSDPRFYENLDWIASQLSIK
;
A
#
# COMPACT_ATOMS: atom_id res chain seq x y z
N LYS A 1 -25.93 25.28 23.58
CA LYS A 1 -25.45 23.96 24.04
C LYS A 1 -24.51 23.41 22.95
N LYS A 2 -23.21 23.70 23.06
CA LYS A 2 -22.18 23.23 22.11
C LYS A 2 -22.11 21.71 22.27
N GLY A 3 -22.84 20.99 21.42
CA GLY A 3 -22.82 19.53 21.41
C GLY A 3 -21.37 19.09 21.28
N ASN A 4 -20.95 18.19 22.15
CA ASN A 4 -19.73 17.41 22.02
C ASN A 4 -19.78 16.67 20.68
N MET A 5 -19.45 17.35 19.57
CA MET A 5 -19.11 16.69 18.32
C MET A 5 -17.79 15.98 18.61
N ILE A 6 -17.94 14.68 18.78
CA ILE A 6 -16.94 13.71 19.15
C ILE A 6 -15.62 14.04 18.45
N LYS A 7 -14.59 14.40 19.22
CA LYS A 7 -13.19 14.28 18.80
C LYS A 7 -13.00 12.84 18.34
N LEU A 8 -13.18 12.56 17.05
CA LEU A 8 -12.78 11.29 16.46
C LEU A 8 -11.26 11.22 16.66
N SER A 9 -10.88 10.50 17.71
CA SER A 9 -9.62 10.71 18.40
C SER A 9 -8.44 10.63 17.44
N LEU A 10 -7.56 11.63 17.45
CA LEU A 10 -6.22 11.60 16.84
C LEU A 10 -5.53 10.24 17.01
N LYS A 11 -5.79 9.55 18.13
CA LYS A 11 -5.34 8.18 18.40
C LYS A 11 -5.77 7.19 17.32
N ARG A 12 -7.02 7.23 16.84
CA ARG A 12 -7.52 6.32 15.77
C ARG A 12 -6.74 6.53 14.47
N PHE A 13 -6.55 7.78 14.03
CA PHE A 13 -5.78 8.08 12.82
C PHE A 13 -4.32 7.69 12.97
N ALA A 14 -3.71 7.99 14.13
CA ALA A 14 -2.36 7.56 14.43
C ALA A 14 -2.20 6.04 14.45
N THR A 15 -3.19 5.30 14.98
CA THR A 15 -3.21 3.84 14.99
C THR A 15 -3.30 3.28 13.58
N VAL A 16 -4.20 3.79 12.73
CA VAL A 16 -4.31 3.34 11.34
C VAL A 16 -3.01 3.60 10.58
N LEU A 17 -2.47 4.82 10.70
CA LEU A 17 -1.20 5.19 10.09
C LEU A 17 -0.05 4.30 10.59
N PHE A 18 0.00 4.01 11.89
CA PHE A 18 1.01 3.12 12.47
C PHE A 18 0.98 1.73 11.82
N PHE A 19 -0.20 1.12 11.71
CA PHE A 19 -0.35 -0.18 11.05
C PHE A 19 -0.01 -0.11 9.56
N GLN A 20 -0.41 0.95 8.86
CA GLN A 20 -0.02 1.16 7.45
C GLN A 20 1.50 1.25 7.29
N MET A 21 2.18 1.97 8.19
CA MET A 21 3.65 2.07 8.17
C MET A 21 4.32 0.74 8.55
N LEU A 22 3.73 -0.02 9.48
CA LEU A 22 4.21 -1.35 9.87
C LEU A 22 4.14 -2.31 8.68
N PHE A 23 3.00 -2.39 8.00
CA PHE A 23 2.82 -3.28 6.85
C PHE A 23 3.74 -2.90 5.70
N LEU A 24 3.92 -1.60 5.43
CA LEU A 24 4.87 -1.10 4.43
C LEU A 24 6.32 -1.47 4.79
N GLY A 25 6.66 -1.42 6.09
CA GLY A 25 7.97 -1.83 6.60
C GLY A 25 8.23 -3.33 6.45
N VAL A 26 7.23 -4.16 6.74
CA VAL A 26 7.29 -5.61 6.53
C VAL A 26 7.48 -5.91 5.05
N ASP A 27 6.68 -5.29 4.17
CA ASP A 27 6.80 -5.44 2.73
C ASP A 27 8.21 -5.06 2.24
N LEU A 28 8.71 -3.88 2.61
CA LEU A 28 10.06 -3.44 2.26
C LEU A 28 11.14 -4.43 2.74
N GLY A 29 10.98 -4.96 3.95
CA GLY A 29 11.87 -5.96 4.53
C GLY A 29 11.87 -7.25 3.72
N ILE A 30 10.70 -7.83 3.47
CA ILE A 30 10.58 -9.09 2.70
C ILE A 30 11.07 -8.89 1.27
N ASN A 31 10.67 -7.81 0.61
CA ASN A 31 11.14 -7.49 -0.72
C ASN A 31 12.68 -7.44 -0.72
N SER A 32 13.32 -6.83 0.29
CA SER A 32 14.79 -6.71 0.36
C SER A 32 15.56 -7.98 0.71
N PHE A 33 15.00 -8.84 1.56
CA PHE A 33 15.72 -9.99 2.11
C PHE A 33 15.22 -11.35 1.64
N SER A 34 14.07 -11.42 0.94
CA SER A 34 13.50 -12.69 0.44
C SER A 34 14.46 -13.48 -0.44
N TYR A 35 15.33 -12.81 -1.20
CA TYR A 35 16.35 -13.46 -2.00
C TYR A 35 17.35 -14.29 -1.17
N LEU A 36 17.64 -13.87 0.07
CA LEU A 36 18.51 -14.63 0.98
C LEU A 36 17.89 -15.97 1.40
N ALA A 37 16.56 -16.04 1.43
CA ALA A 37 15.82 -17.25 1.76
C ALA A 37 15.66 -18.21 0.57
N ARG A 38 16.15 -17.87 -0.64
CA ARG A 38 15.96 -18.63 -1.89
C ARG A 38 16.29 -20.12 -1.78
N GLY A 39 17.25 -20.50 -0.93
CA GLY A 39 17.64 -21.90 -0.70
C GLY A 39 16.61 -22.74 0.06
N HIS A 40 15.59 -22.11 0.68
CA HIS A 40 14.58 -22.78 1.49
C HIS A 40 13.18 -22.52 0.93
N GLN A 41 12.66 -23.46 0.13
CA GLN A 41 11.35 -23.34 -0.55
C GLN A 41 10.21 -22.89 0.38
N VAL A 42 10.06 -23.59 1.52
CA VAL A 42 8.99 -23.32 2.48
C VAL A 42 9.12 -21.92 3.08
N GLY A 43 10.35 -21.49 3.37
CA GLY A 43 10.62 -20.15 3.90
C GLY A 43 10.25 -19.05 2.91
N VAL A 44 10.60 -19.22 1.63
CA VAL A 44 10.25 -18.27 0.56
C VAL A 44 8.73 -18.17 0.39
N ILE A 45 8.02 -19.30 0.36
CA ILE A 45 6.56 -19.32 0.25
C ILE A 45 5.92 -18.58 1.43
N PHE A 46 6.38 -18.84 2.65
CA PHE A 46 5.84 -18.17 3.83
C PHE A 46 6.07 -16.64 3.79
N LEU A 47 7.27 -16.22 3.37
CA LEU A 47 7.59 -14.80 3.20
C LEU A 47 6.69 -14.13 2.16
N PHE A 48 6.48 -14.75 1.00
CA PHE A 48 5.61 -14.18 -0.05
C PHE A 48 4.15 -14.09 0.39
N ILE A 49 3.62 -15.12 1.06
CA ILE A 49 2.26 -15.07 1.61
C ILE A 49 2.14 -13.94 2.65
N ALA A 50 3.12 -13.83 3.56
CA ALA A 50 3.12 -12.78 4.57
C ALA A 50 3.17 -11.38 3.94
N GLN A 51 3.98 -11.21 2.89
CA GLN A 51 4.07 -9.95 2.14
C GLN A 51 2.75 -9.61 1.43
N ASP A 52 2.16 -10.56 0.71
CA ASP A 52 0.92 -10.33 -0.03
C ASP A 52 -0.25 -9.99 0.91
N VAL A 53 -0.33 -10.65 2.08
CA VAL A 53 -1.31 -10.28 3.12
C VAL A 53 -1.06 -8.87 3.64
N CYS A 54 0.19 -8.48 3.90
CA CYS A 54 0.52 -7.12 4.33
C CYS A 54 0.14 -6.07 3.28
N LEU A 55 0.32 -6.37 1.99
CA LEU A 55 -0.11 -5.49 0.90
C LEU A 55 -1.63 -5.37 0.83
N MET A 56 -2.36 -6.48 0.95
CA MET A 56 -3.83 -6.46 1.01
C MET A 56 -4.34 -5.64 2.20
N LEU A 57 -3.75 -5.82 3.38
CA LEU A 57 -4.11 -5.07 4.58
C LEU A 57 -3.79 -3.58 4.43
N SER A 58 -2.64 -3.24 3.85
CA SER A 58 -2.25 -1.86 3.54
C SER A 58 -3.25 -1.20 2.60
N PHE A 59 -3.62 -1.90 1.52
CA PHE A 59 -4.59 -1.39 0.56
C PHE A 59 -5.98 -1.21 1.21
N THR A 60 -6.43 -2.20 1.99
CA THR A 60 -7.71 -2.13 2.70
C THR A 60 -7.74 -0.97 3.70
N ALA A 61 -6.68 -0.79 4.49
CA ALA A 61 -6.55 0.33 5.42
C ALA A 61 -6.55 1.69 4.68
N PHE A 62 -5.93 1.76 3.50
CA PHE A 62 -5.94 2.97 2.67
C PHE A 62 -7.35 3.31 2.20
N ILE A 63 -8.08 2.34 1.67
CA ILE A 63 -9.47 2.49 1.25
C ILE A 63 -10.37 2.87 2.43
N PHE A 64 -10.20 2.21 3.58
CA PHE A 64 -10.93 2.54 4.81
C PHE A 64 -10.71 4.01 5.24
N SER A 65 -9.47 4.50 5.16
CA SER A 65 -9.17 5.91 5.44
C SER A 65 -9.82 6.87 4.43
N LEU A 66 -9.95 6.50 3.15
CA LEU A 66 -10.69 7.31 2.17
C LEU A 66 -12.17 7.42 2.55
N TYR A 67 -12.83 6.30 2.83
CA TYR A 67 -14.24 6.26 3.22
C TYR A 67 -14.53 6.99 4.54
N SER A 68 -13.58 6.96 5.46
CA SER A 68 -13.72 7.62 6.76
C SER A 68 -13.68 9.16 6.65
N THR A 69 -13.19 9.71 5.53
CA THR A 69 -13.01 11.15 5.34
C THR A 69 -14.35 11.88 5.15
N TYR A 70 -14.49 13.08 5.73
CA TYR A 70 -15.74 13.86 5.67
C TYR A 70 -16.14 14.26 4.26
N LEU A 71 -15.19 14.47 3.34
CA LEU A 71 -15.47 14.71 1.92
C LEU A 71 -16.25 13.57 1.27
N TYR A 72 -15.91 12.32 1.61
CA TYR A 72 -16.62 11.16 1.08
C TYR A 72 -18.05 11.12 1.64
N GLN A 73 -18.20 11.40 2.95
CA GLN A 73 -19.50 11.44 3.62
C GLN A 73 -20.39 12.62 3.16
N ALA A 74 -19.79 13.74 2.76
CA ALA A 74 -20.47 14.92 2.25
C ALA A 74 -20.81 14.83 0.74
N GLY A 75 -20.58 13.69 0.09
CA GLY A 75 -20.89 13.48 -1.33
C GLY A 75 -19.85 14.03 -2.31
N MET A 76 -18.71 14.54 -1.84
CA MET A 76 -17.60 15.06 -2.67
C MET A 76 -16.57 13.97 -3.03
N ALA A 77 -17.04 12.74 -3.23
CA ALA A 77 -16.17 11.59 -3.53
C ALA A 77 -15.34 11.78 -4.80
N ASN A 78 -15.87 12.46 -5.82
CA ASN A 78 -15.18 12.71 -7.08
C ASN A 78 -13.90 13.53 -6.89
N LEU A 79 -13.95 14.59 -6.08
CA LEU A 79 -12.81 15.46 -5.80
C LEU A 79 -11.70 14.73 -5.03
N LEU A 80 -12.11 13.84 -4.12
CA LEU A 80 -11.18 12.98 -3.38
C LEU A 80 -10.52 11.97 -4.33
N PHE A 81 -11.30 11.36 -5.21
CA PHE A 81 -10.82 10.40 -6.20
C PHE A 81 -9.82 11.04 -7.16
N GLU A 82 -10.07 12.25 -7.68
CA GLU A 82 -9.11 12.95 -8.53
C GLU A 82 -7.75 13.17 -7.85
N LYS A 83 -7.75 13.43 -6.54
CA LYS A 83 -6.52 13.64 -5.78
C LYS A 83 -5.76 12.35 -5.49
N PHE A 84 -6.48 11.26 -5.19
CA PHE A 84 -5.91 9.99 -4.74
C PHE A 84 -5.90 8.88 -5.82
N ARG A 85 -6.32 9.18 -7.06
CA ARG A 85 -6.31 8.22 -8.18
C ARG A 85 -4.92 7.63 -8.44
N ILE A 86 -3.88 8.46 -8.40
CA ILE A 86 -2.51 8.03 -8.70
C ILE A 86 -2.02 7.02 -7.63
N PRO A 87 -2.11 7.31 -6.32
CA PRO A 87 -1.82 6.34 -5.27
C PRO A 87 -2.60 5.02 -5.38
N LEU A 88 -3.88 5.07 -5.77
CA LEU A 88 -4.70 3.87 -5.95
C LEU A 88 -4.21 3.01 -7.12
N ILE A 89 -3.98 3.62 -8.28
CA ILE A 89 -3.47 2.93 -9.46
C ILE A 89 -2.11 2.30 -9.14
N ILE A 90 -1.20 3.06 -8.53
CA ILE A 90 0.13 2.57 -8.16
C ILE A 90 0.04 1.40 -7.16
N SER A 91 -0.87 1.46 -6.19
CA SER A 91 -1.06 0.37 -5.21
C SER A 91 -1.58 -0.91 -5.87
N ILE A 92 -2.56 -0.78 -6.77
CA ILE A 92 -3.11 -1.91 -7.52
C ILE A 92 -2.06 -2.52 -8.46
N THR A 93 -1.36 -1.67 -9.22
CA THR A 93 -0.29 -2.13 -10.12
C THR A 93 0.81 -2.85 -9.35
N TYR A 94 1.23 -2.29 -8.21
CA TYR A 94 2.26 -2.92 -7.37
C TYR A 94 1.81 -4.28 -6.84
N PHE A 95 0.57 -4.38 -6.35
CA PHE A 95 0.00 -5.62 -5.84
C PHE A 95 -0.02 -6.74 -6.89
N PHE A 96 -0.48 -6.45 -8.11
CA PHE A 96 -0.48 -7.44 -9.19
C PHE A 96 0.93 -7.83 -9.62
N LEU A 97 1.86 -6.87 -9.65
CA LEU A 97 3.25 -7.12 -9.99
C LEU A 97 3.92 -8.03 -8.95
N SER A 98 3.63 -7.81 -7.65
CA SER A 98 4.08 -8.64 -6.53
C SER A 98 3.55 -10.07 -6.64
N ILE A 99 2.23 -10.25 -6.76
CA ILE A 99 1.61 -11.59 -6.89
C ILE A 99 2.15 -12.33 -8.11
N THR A 100 2.25 -11.66 -9.25
CA THR A 100 2.74 -12.30 -10.48
C THR A 100 4.18 -12.79 -10.31
N LEU A 101 5.04 -11.98 -9.68
CA LEU A 101 6.42 -12.35 -9.38
C LEU A 101 6.48 -13.53 -8.40
N HIS A 102 5.73 -13.48 -7.30
CA HIS A 102 5.70 -14.53 -6.29
C HIS A 102 5.21 -15.86 -6.84
N LEU A 103 4.10 -15.86 -7.59
CA LEU A 103 3.56 -17.07 -8.22
C LEU A 103 4.59 -17.70 -9.17
N TRP A 104 5.23 -16.88 -10.02
CA TRP A 104 6.21 -17.41 -10.97
C TRP A 104 7.46 -17.95 -10.26
N GLN A 105 7.94 -17.27 -9.22
CA GLN A 105 9.08 -17.74 -8.42
C GLN A 105 8.79 -19.05 -7.70
N VAL A 106 7.59 -19.21 -7.14
CA VAL A 106 7.18 -20.44 -6.43
C VAL A 106 6.95 -21.60 -7.39
N LEU A 107 6.28 -21.36 -8.51
CA LEU A 107 6.07 -22.38 -9.54
C LEU A 107 7.43 -22.84 -10.12
N GLY A 108 8.30 -21.90 -10.50
CA GLY A 108 9.62 -22.23 -11.03
C GLY A 108 10.57 -22.91 -10.03
N HIS A 109 10.35 -22.75 -8.73
CA HIS A 109 11.13 -23.45 -7.70
C HIS A 109 10.87 -24.97 -7.73
N SER A 110 9.66 -25.40 -8.08
CA SER A 110 9.30 -26.82 -8.11
C SER A 110 9.98 -27.58 -9.25
N ASP A 111 10.26 -26.89 -10.36
CA ASP A 111 10.85 -27.51 -11.57
C ASP A 111 12.37 -27.66 -11.47
N ALA A 112 13.07 -26.71 -10.83
CA ALA A 112 14.51 -26.81 -10.59
C ALA A 112 15.02 -25.82 -9.51
N PRO A 113 15.15 -26.25 -8.24
CA PRO A 113 15.47 -25.34 -7.12
C PRO A 113 16.85 -24.65 -7.24
N TYR A 114 17.79 -25.24 -8.00
CA TYR A 114 19.17 -24.78 -8.14
C TYR A 114 19.55 -24.32 -9.54
N GLN A 115 18.60 -24.11 -10.46
CA GLN A 115 18.95 -23.51 -11.75
C GLN A 115 19.47 -22.09 -11.51
N PHE A 116 20.75 -21.90 -11.83
CA PHE A 116 21.49 -20.66 -11.60
C PHE A 116 20.89 -19.47 -12.36
N GLN A 117 20.14 -19.73 -13.44
CA GLN A 117 19.60 -18.68 -14.30
C GLN A 117 18.07 -18.76 -14.37
N TRP A 118 17.40 -17.75 -13.80
CA TRP A 118 15.98 -17.52 -14.06
C TRP A 118 15.74 -17.22 -15.55
N PRO A 119 14.57 -17.59 -16.08
CA PRO A 119 14.16 -17.17 -17.42
C PRO A 119 14.28 -15.66 -17.58
N LYS A 120 14.71 -15.19 -18.77
CA LYS A 120 14.90 -13.74 -19.04
C LYS A 120 13.66 -12.90 -18.70
N ALA A 121 12.46 -13.44 -18.95
CA ALA A 121 11.20 -12.80 -18.62
C ALA A 121 11.00 -12.63 -17.10
N LEU A 122 11.32 -13.66 -16.30
CA LEU A 122 11.23 -13.59 -14.85
C LEU A 122 12.25 -12.60 -14.27
N THR A 123 13.47 -12.57 -14.81
CA THR A 123 14.48 -11.58 -14.43
C THR A 123 14.04 -10.16 -14.77
N ALA A 124 13.44 -9.93 -15.95
CA ALA A 124 12.89 -8.64 -16.31
C ALA A 124 11.76 -8.22 -15.38
N LEU A 125 10.82 -9.13 -15.08
CA LEU A 125 9.73 -8.88 -14.13
C LEU A 125 10.26 -8.52 -12.74
N PHE A 126 11.26 -9.25 -12.25
CA PHE A 126 11.93 -8.97 -10.98
C PHE A 126 12.54 -7.56 -10.96
N ILE A 127 13.25 -7.16 -12.02
CA ILE A 127 13.86 -5.82 -12.12
C ILE A 127 12.77 -4.73 -12.16
N ILE A 128 11.73 -4.92 -12.98
CA ILE A 128 10.61 -3.96 -13.08
C ILE A 128 9.94 -3.80 -11.72
N HIS A 129 9.64 -4.90 -11.03
CA HIS A 129 9.09 -4.88 -9.68
C HIS A 129 9.99 -4.12 -8.70
N ARG A 130 11.29 -4.34 -8.78
CA ARG A 130 12.28 -3.66 -7.92
C ARG A 130 12.33 -2.16 -8.16
N LEU A 131 12.25 -1.72 -9.40
CA LEU A 131 12.22 -0.30 -9.76
C LEU A 131 10.90 0.37 -9.39
N PHE A 132 9.80 -0.38 -9.42
CA PHE A 132 8.48 0.12 -9.06
C PHE A 132 8.28 0.25 -7.55
N SER A 133 8.94 -0.59 -6.75
CA SER A 133 8.78 -0.65 -5.29
C SER A 133 9.04 0.72 -4.60
N PRO A 134 10.14 1.45 -4.85
CA PRO A 134 10.36 2.77 -4.25
C PRO A 134 9.27 3.80 -4.60
N ILE A 135 8.75 3.75 -5.83
CA ILE A 135 7.67 4.63 -6.30
C ILE A 135 6.40 4.35 -5.50
N TYR A 136 6.06 3.07 -5.35
CA TYR A 136 4.95 2.64 -4.51
C TYR A 136 5.12 3.11 -3.06
N TYR A 137 6.26 2.83 -2.42
CA TYR A 137 6.50 3.21 -1.02
C TYR A 137 6.40 4.70 -0.79
N TYR A 138 6.99 5.51 -1.67
CA TYR A 138 6.94 6.97 -1.56
C TYR A 138 5.50 7.49 -1.68
N LEU A 139 4.78 7.09 -2.73
CA LEU A 139 3.43 7.60 -3.01
C LEU A 139 2.40 7.09 -2.00
N TYR A 140 2.53 5.84 -1.55
CA TYR A 140 1.67 5.28 -0.51
C TYR A 140 1.87 6.02 0.81
N LYS A 141 3.13 6.13 1.30
CA LYS A 141 3.46 6.85 2.54
C LYS A 141 2.97 8.29 2.50
N LYS A 142 3.24 9.01 1.41
CA LYS A 142 2.82 10.41 1.24
C LYS A 142 1.30 10.55 1.34
N SER A 143 0.56 9.64 0.72
CA SER A 143 -0.90 9.67 0.72
C SER A 143 -1.49 9.27 2.08
N ALA A 144 -0.95 8.24 2.71
CA ALA A 144 -1.34 7.80 4.05
C ALA A 144 -1.16 8.91 5.10
N LEU A 145 -0.01 9.61 5.07
CA LEU A 145 0.24 10.76 5.94
C LEU A 145 -0.75 11.90 5.69
N LYS A 146 -1.03 12.20 4.43
CA LYS A 146 -1.98 13.26 4.07
C LYS A 146 -3.40 12.95 4.55
N MET A 147 -3.83 11.69 4.45
CA MET A 147 -5.17 11.26 4.88
C MET A 147 -5.31 11.11 6.40
N SER A 148 -4.19 11.06 7.11
CA SER A 148 -4.15 11.00 8.58
C SER A 148 -4.18 12.39 9.22
N ASP A 149 -4.12 13.47 8.42
CA ASP A 149 -4.24 14.84 8.95
C ASP A 149 -5.69 15.06 9.45
N PRO A 150 -5.88 15.36 10.75
CA PRO A 150 -7.20 15.60 11.34
C PRO A 150 -8.02 16.66 10.63
N ARG A 151 -7.37 17.60 9.93
CA ARG A 151 -8.04 18.68 9.19
C ARG A 151 -8.95 18.17 8.08
N PHE A 152 -8.69 16.98 7.53
CA PHE A 152 -9.58 16.33 6.56
C PHE A 152 -10.95 15.94 7.14
N TYR A 153 -11.10 16.01 8.46
CA TYR A 153 -12.28 15.55 9.17
C TYR A 153 -13.02 16.66 9.93
N GLU A 154 -12.46 17.87 10.04
CA GLU A 154 -13.04 18.92 10.90
C GLU A 154 -13.60 20.13 10.15
N ASN A 155 -13.16 20.41 8.90
CA ASN A 155 -13.51 21.68 8.25
C ASN A 155 -13.75 21.54 6.73
N LEU A 156 -15.01 21.34 6.34
CA LEU A 156 -15.40 21.07 4.94
C LEU A 156 -15.01 22.21 3.98
N ASP A 157 -15.24 23.47 4.37
CA ASP A 157 -15.02 24.65 3.53
C ASP A 157 -13.53 24.89 3.26
N TRP A 158 -12.70 24.71 4.30
CA TRP A 158 -11.24 24.76 4.15
C TRP A 158 -10.75 23.66 3.19
N ILE A 159 -11.27 22.43 3.31
CA ILE A 159 -10.83 21.32 2.44
C ILE A 159 -11.28 21.53 1.00
N ALA A 160 -12.52 21.97 0.78
CA ALA A 160 -13.04 22.24 -0.56
C ALA A 160 -12.19 23.29 -1.27
N SER A 161 -11.78 24.37 -0.59
CA SER A 161 -10.85 25.37 -1.16
C SER A 161 -9.46 24.78 -1.48
N GLN A 162 -8.87 23.98 -0.60
CA GLN A 162 -7.55 23.37 -0.85
C GLN A 162 -7.55 22.35 -1.99
N LEU A 163 -8.70 21.73 -2.25
CA LEU A 163 -8.87 20.78 -3.34
C LEU A 163 -9.34 21.43 -4.64
N SER A 164 -10.07 22.55 -4.61
CA SER A 164 -10.53 23.29 -5.79
C SER A 164 -9.48 24.24 -6.38
N ILE A 165 -8.50 24.69 -5.58
CA ILE A 165 -7.46 25.63 -6.00
C ILE A 165 -6.33 24.95 -6.82
N LYS A 166 -6.47 23.67 -7.22
CA LYS A 166 -5.40 22.95 -7.91
C LYS A 166 -5.91 21.92 -8.91
#